data_AF-A0A2V6PCY6-F1
#
_entry.id   AF-A0A2V6PCY6-F1
#
_cell.length_a   1.000
_cell.length_b   1.000
_cell.length_c   1.000
_cell.angle_alpha   90.00
_cell.angle_beta   90.00
_cell.angle_gamma   90.00
#
_symmetry.space_group_name_H-M   'P 1'
#
loop_
_entity.id
_entity.type
_entity.pdbx_description
1 polymer ?
#
loop_
_entity_poly.entity_id
_entity_poly.type
_entity_poly.pdbx_seq_one_letter_code
_entity_poly.pdbx_strand_id
1 'polypeptide(L)'
;MWEKVPARRLLAVATRWVFLLLLCCAGTSSLRAVQMQPLSIEQLTQKATLVVSGRVLSKSCLRDLAGRIYTRVELQIVEIWKGSLSTNLFPVVQGGGILGDEKATVSGQVEYSVGEEVVVFLVLNPRGEGVTLGLAQGKFHVGKDARTGERLVHNLFHGEPDPDSRAVSRTGLSPTQRRLTLVELKRRVQGDNP
;
A
#
# COMPACT_ATOMS: atom_id res chain seq x y z
N MET A 1 -52.78 -52.63 -11.96
CA MET A 1 -51.84 -52.86 -13.06
C MET A 1 -50.60 -52.02 -12.77
N TRP A 2 -49.53 -52.63 -12.27
CA TRP A 2 -48.35 -51.93 -11.73
C TRP A 2 -47.33 -51.71 -12.85
N GLU A 3 -47.20 -50.47 -13.33
CA GLU A 3 -46.31 -50.14 -14.44
C GLU A 3 -44.85 -50.14 -13.93
N LYS A 4 -44.07 -51.13 -14.38
CA LYS A 4 -42.66 -51.25 -14.01
C LYS A 4 -41.88 -50.12 -14.67
N VAL A 5 -41.45 -49.14 -13.87
CA VAL A 5 -40.54 -48.08 -14.31
C VAL A 5 -39.27 -48.75 -14.88
N PRO A 6 -38.89 -48.47 -16.14
CA PRO A 6 -37.77 -49.15 -16.78
C PRO A 6 -36.45 -48.77 -16.12
N ALA A 7 -35.67 -49.77 -15.66
CA ALA A 7 -34.42 -49.62 -14.90
C ALA A 7 -33.40 -48.65 -15.53
N ARG A 8 -33.41 -48.48 -16.86
CA ARG A 8 -32.53 -47.54 -17.59
C ARG A 8 -32.83 -46.07 -17.27
N ARG A 9 -34.07 -45.71 -16.90
CA ARG A 9 -34.44 -44.34 -16.47
C ARG A 9 -33.97 -44.04 -15.05
N LEU A 10 -33.93 -45.04 -14.17
CA LEU A 10 -33.45 -44.91 -12.78
C LEU A 10 -31.92 -44.76 -12.72
N LEU A 11 -31.19 -45.51 -13.55
CA LEU A 11 -29.73 -45.39 -13.68
C LEU A 11 -29.30 -44.00 -14.18
N ALA A 12 -29.93 -43.46 -15.22
CA ALA A 12 -29.58 -42.14 -15.78
C ALA A 12 -29.84 -40.97 -14.81
N VAL A 13 -30.88 -41.08 -13.97
CA VAL A 13 -31.16 -40.09 -12.92
C VAL A 13 -30.09 -40.18 -11.82
N ALA A 14 -29.74 -41.38 -11.35
CA ALA A 14 -28.71 -41.57 -10.33
C ALA A 14 -27.33 -41.05 -10.76
N THR A 15 -26.92 -41.27 -12.01
CA THR A 15 -25.64 -40.75 -12.53
C THR A 15 -25.60 -39.22 -12.57
N ARG A 16 -26.75 -38.58 -12.86
CA ARG A 16 -26.88 -37.11 -12.91
C ARG A 16 -26.82 -36.48 -11.53
N TRP A 17 -27.36 -37.14 -10.50
CA TRP A 17 -27.23 -36.70 -9.10
C TRP A 17 -25.82 -36.90 -8.55
N VAL A 18 -25.14 -37.99 -8.90
CA VAL A 18 -23.73 -38.23 -8.54
C VAL A 18 -22.82 -37.18 -9.17
N PHE A 19 -23.05 -36.81 -10.43
CA PHE A 19 -22.30 -35.73 -11.09
C PHE A 19 -22.55 -34.36 -10.41
N LEU A 20 -23.79 -34.06 -10.01
CA LEU A 20 -24.13 -32.83 -9.28
C LEU A 20 -23.49 -32.79 -7.88
N LEU A 21 -23.41 -33.93 -7.18
CA LEU A 21 -22.76 -34.05 -5.88
C LEU A 21 -21.24 -33.90 -5.99
N LEU A 22 -20.61 -34.51 -6.99
CA LEU A 22 -19.18 -34.34 -7.29
C LEU A 22 -18.84 -32.89 -7.68
N LEU A 23 -19.73 -32.20 -8.40
CA LEU A 23 -19.55 -30.79 -8.76
C LEU A 23 -19.70 -29.86 -7.54
N CYS A 24 -20.60 -30.16 -6.60
CA CYS A 24 -20.74 -29.43 -5.33
C CYS A 24 -19.55 -29.63 -4.38
N CYS A 25 -18.87 -30.78 -4.42
CA CYS A 25 -17.71 -31.04 -3.56
C CYS A 25 -16.39 -30.48 -4.12
N ALA A 26 -16.35 -30.02 -5.38
CA ALA A 26 -15.11 -29.64 -6.07
C ALA A 26 -14.68 -28.17 -5.87
N GLY A 27 -15.39 -27.35 -5.08
CA GLY A 27 -15.21 -25.89 -5.16
C GLY A 27 -15.36 -25.11 -3.86
N THR A 28 -14.53 -25.38 -2.85
CA THR A 28 -14.28 -24.38 -1.79
C THR A 28 -12.78 -24.31 -1.48
N SER A 29 -11.97 -24.08 -2.51
CA SER A 29 -10.64 -23.51 -2.29
C SER A 29 -10.83 -22.13 -1.68
N SER A 30 -10.75 -22.03 -0.35
CA SER A 30 -10.75 -20.76 0.37
C SER A 30 -9.58 -19.94 -0.16
N LEU A 31 -9.86 -19.02 -1.08
CA LEU A 31 -8.95 -17.94 -1.45
C LEU A 31 -8.68 -17.15 -0.17
N ARG A 32 -7.57 -17.46 0.51
CA ARG A 32 -7.05 -16.64 1.60
C ARG A 32 -6.55 -15.35 0.98
N ALA A 33 -7.46 -14.40 0.78
CA ALA A 33 -7.10 -13.02 0.56
C ALA A 33 -6.33 -12.55 1.79
N VAL A 34 -5.05 -12.22 1.64
CA VAL A 34 -4.28 -11.56 2.69
C VAL A 34 -4.87 -10.17 2.87
N GLN A 35 -5.71 -10.01 3.88
CA GLN A 35 -6.23 -8.69 4.25
C GLN A 35 -5.12 -7.91 4.96
N MET A 36 -4.61 -6.87 4.31
CA MET A 36 -3.69 -5.94 4.94
C MET A 36 -4.48 -5.06 5.90
N GLN A 37 -4.18 -5.13 7.20
CA GLN A 37 -4.78 -4.25 8.19
C GLN A 37 -4.14 -2.85 8.10
N PRO A 38 -4.93 -1.78 7.87
CA PRO A 38 -4.41 -0.41 7.90
C PRO A 38 -3.92 -0.03 9.30
N LEU A 39 -2.74 0.59 9.38
CA LEU A 39 -2.13 1.12 10.59
C LEU A 39 -2.59 2.57 10.78
N SER A 40 -3.08 2.98 11.94
CA SER A 40 -3.37 4.41 12.17
C SER A 40 -2.09 5.26 12.11
N ILE A 41 -2.22 6.58 11.92
CA ILE A 41 -1.07 7.51 11.97
C ILE A 41 -0.33 7.40 13.30
N GLU A 42 -1.05 7.19 14.40
CA GLU A 42 -0.48 6.99 15.73
C GLU A 42 0.33 5.68 15.78
N GLN A 43 -0.19 4.59 15.19
CA GLN A 43 0.54 3.32 15.09
C GLN A 43 1.77 3.43 14.18
N LEU A 44 1.67 4.14 13.04
CA LEU A 44 2.80 4.44 12.17
C LEU A 44 3.86 5.24 12.94
N THR A 45 3.43 6.28 13.67
CA THR A 45 4.29 7.14 14.48
C THR A 45 5.00 6.34 15.57
N GLN A 46 4.27 5.50 16.30
CA GLN A 46 4.82 4.67 17.38
C GLN A 46 5.90 3.71 16.85
N LYS A 47 5.65 3.05 15.72
CA LYS A 47 6.55 2.05 15.14
C LYS A 47 7.72 2.67 14.36
N ALA A 48 7.59 3.89 13.85
CA ALA A 48 8.65 4.54 13.08
C ALA A 48 9.82 4.96 13.98
N THR A 49 11.05 4.72 13.50
CA THR A 49 12.27 5.27 14.09
C THR A 49 12.50 6.71 13.63
N LEU A 50 12.07 7.02 12.40
CA LEU A 50 12.28 8.29 11.74
C LEU A 50 10.99 8.69 11.00
N VAL A 51 10.55 9.95 11.14
CA VAL A 51 9.45 10.52 10.34
C VAL A 51 9.95 11.82 9.74
N VAL A 52 9.90 11.92 8.42
CA VAL A 52 10.48 13.04 7.67
C VAL A 52 9.54 13.54 6.58
N SER A 53 9.59 14.85 6.34
CA SER A 53 9.03 15.50 5.15
C SER A 53 10.18 15.83 4.19
N GLY A 54 9.99 15.57 2.90
CA GLY A 54 11.04 15.77 1.92
C GLY A 54 10.58 15.66 0.47
N ARG A 55 11.55 15.73 -0.44
CA ARG A 55 11.35 15.59 -1.88
C ARG A 55 12.16 14.42 -2.42
N VAL A 56 11.56 13.63 -3.30
CA VAL A 56 12.27 12.56 -4.00
C VAL A 56 13.19 13.17 -5.06
N LEU A 57 14.49 13.00 -4.93
CA LEU A 57 15.47 13.51 -5.89
C LEU A 57 15.76 12.52 -7.01
N SER A 58 15.95 11.25 -6.66
CA SER A 58 16.30 10.23 -7.63
C SER A 58 15.82 8.85 -7.18
N LYS A 59 15.76 7.93 -8.15
CA LYS A 59 15.39 6.55 -7.95
C LYS A 59 16.28 5.68 -8.83
N SER A 60 16.86 4.63 -8.26
CA SER A 60 17.69 3.66 -8.98
C SER A 60 17.34 2.24 -8.53
N CYS A 61 17.37 1.29 -9.45
CA CYS A 61 17.25 -0.13 -9.11
C CYS A 61 18.63 -0.76 -9.07
N LEU A 62 18.86 -1.61 -8.09
CA LEU A 62 20.13 -2.24 -7.78
C LEU A 62 19.91 -3.71 -7.46
N ARG A 63 20.97 -4.50 -7.53
CA ARG A 63 20.99 -5.88 -7.07
C ARG A 63 21.89 -6.00 -5.85
N ASP A 64 21.41 -6.66 -4.80
CA ASP A 64 22.24 -6.94 -3.64
C ASP A 64 23.12 -8.19 -3.84
N LEU A 65 24.00 -8.47 -2.88
CA LEU A 65 24.90 -9.64 -2.93
C LEU A 65 24.16 -10.98 -2.95
N ALA A 66 22.90 -11.02 -2.50
CA ALA A 66 22.04 -12.21 -2.54
C ALA A 66 21.25 -12.31 -3.85
N GLY A 67 21.51 -11.44 -4.82
CA GLY A 67 20.85 -11.44 -6.12
C GLY A 67 19.48 -10.79 -6.15
N ARG A 68 19.02 -10.18 -5.05
CA ARG A 68 17.68 -9.57 -4.96
C ARG A 68 17.68 -8.17 -5.57
N ILE A 69 16.69 -7.90 -6.41
CA ILE A 69 16.47 -6.55 -6.96
C ILE A 69 15.75 -5.70 -5.91
N TYR A 70 16.29 -4.52 -5.66
CA TYR A 70 15.70 -3.51 -4.79
C TYR A 70 15.83 -2.13 -5.43
N THR A 71 14.94 -1.23 -5.05
CA THR A 71 14.94 0.16 -5.49
C THR A 71 15.47 1.02 -4.35
N ARG A 72 16.44 1.89 -4.67
CA ARG A 72 16.95 2.95 -3.81
C ARG A 72 16.38 4.29 -4.24
N VAL A 73 15.85 5.04 -3.28
CA VAL A 73 15.24 6.35 -3.44
C VAL A 73 16.03 7.34 -2.61
N GLU A 74 16.56 8.38 -3.22
CA GLU A 74 17.25 9.46 -2.50
C GLU A 74 16.25 10.55 -2.15
N LEU A 75 16.05 10.78 -0.86
CA LEU A 75 15.20 11.86 -0.34
C LEU A 75 16.04 13.06 0.05
N GLN A 76 15.67 14.23 -0.45
CA GLN A 76 16.06 15.49 0.16
C GLN A 76 15.10 15.81 1.30
N ILE A 77 15.59 15.72 2.52
CA ILE A 77 14.87 16.02 3.75
C ILE A 77 14.69 17.53 3.87
N VAL A 78 13.44 17.94 3.97
CA VAL A 78 13.01 19.32 4.23
C VAL A 78 12.79 19.53 5.73
N GLU A 79 12.18 18.55 6.39
CA GLU A 79 11.91 18.63 7.83
C GLU A 79 11.93 17.24 8.47
N ILE A 80 12.44 17.17 9.71
CA ILE A 80 12.42 15.97 10.54
C ILE A 80 11.34 16.15 11.60
N TRP A 81 10.37 15.24 11.65
CA TRP A 81 9.25 15.29 12.61
C TRP A 81 9.44 14.35 13.79
N LYS A 82 10.20 13.27 13.59
CA LYS A 82 10.61 12.32 14.64
C LYS A 82 11.97 11.74 14.29
N GLY A 83 12.82 11.54 15.28
CA GLY A 83 14.18 11.02 15.12
C GLY A 83 15.19 12.11 14.80
N SER A 84 16.38 11.72 14.33
CA SER A 84 17.44 12.65 13.96
C SER A 84 18.24 12.12 12.77
N LEU A 85 18.78 13.03 11.97
CA LEU A 85 19.68 12.76 10.85
C LEU A 85 20.84 13.76 10.89
N SER A 86 22.01 13.33 10.44
CA SER A 86 23.19 14.19 10.30
C SER A 86 23.26 14.93 8.96
N THR A 87 22.46 14.52 7.98
CA THR A 87 22.44 15.04 6.62
C THR A 87 21.01 15.15 6.11
N ASN A 88 20.78 16.15 5.25
CA ASN A 88 19.50 16.36 4.59
C ASN A 88 19.33 15.51 3.32
N LEU A 89 20.32 14.70 2.94
CA LEU A 89 20.18 13.68 1.91
C LEU A 89 20.11 12.31 2.59
N PHE A 90 19.02 11.57 2.36
CA PHE A 90 18.77 10.33 3.06
C PHE A 90 18.24 9.22 2.13
N PRO A 91 18.89 8.04 2.12
CA PRO A 91 18.45 6.95 1.27
C PRO A 91 17.33 6.13 1.90
N VAL A 92 16.31 5.86 1.11
CA VAL A 92 15.23 4.92 1.40
C VAL A 92 15.34 3.75 0.43
N VAL A 93 15.30 2.52 0.95
CA VAL A 93 15.38 1.29 0.14
C VAL A 93 14.09 0.49 0.25
N GLN A 94 13.73 -0.15 -0.85
CA GLN A 94 12.54 -0.97 -0.93
C GLN A 94 12.74 -2.16 -1.88
N GLY A 95 12.07 -3.28 -1.59
CA GLY A 95 12.14 -4.47 -2.42
C GLY A 95 11.48 -4.25 -3.79
N GLY A 96 11.99 -4.95 -4.80
CA GLY A 96 11.46 -4.86 -6.16
C GLY A 96 12.04 -3.70 -6.97
N GLY A 97 11.56 -3.58 -8.21
CA GLY A 97 12.06 -2.63 -9.19
C GLY A 97 12.26 -3.29 -10.55
N ILE A 98 12.79 -2.50 -11.49
CA ILE A 98 13.14 -2.96 -12.84
C ILE A 98 14.63 -2.69 -13.04
N LEU A 99 15.40 -3.74 -13.26
CA LEU A 99 16.85 -3.67 -13.48
C LEU A 99 17.18 -4.36 -14.80
N GLY A 100 17.47 -3.58 -15.85
CA GLY A 100 17.62 -4.11 -17.19
C GLY A 100 16.31 -4.70 -17.72
N ASP A 101 16.33 -5.96 -18.10
CA ASP A 101 15.19 -6.77 -18.56
C ASP A 101 14.47 -7.51 -17.42
N GLU A 102 15.01 -7.49 -16.20
CA GLU A 102 14.41 -8.16 -15.04
C GLU A 102 13.49 -7.22 -14.24
N LYS A 103 12.29 -7.70 -13.93
CA LYS A 103 11.32 -7.03 -13.04
C LYS A 103 11.07 -7.88 -11.80
N ALA A 104 11.33 -7.30 -10.64
CA ALA A 104 10.92 -7.86 -9.36
C ALA A 104 9.75 -7.05 -8.80
N THR A 105 8.67 -7.74 -8.41
CA THR A 105 7.47 -7.09 -7.85
C THR A 105 7.25 -7.54 -6.42
N VAL A 106 6.95 -6.58 -5.55
CA VAL A 106 6.54 -6.84 -4.17
C VAL A 106 5.10 -6.33 -4.02
N SER A 107 4.18 -7.20 -3.63
CA SER A 107 2.76 -6.84 -3.50
C SER A 107 2.56 -5.77 -2.42
N GLY A 108 1.84 -4.70 -2.75
CA GLY A 108 1.57 -3.58 -1.84
C GLY A 108 2.77 -2.67 -1.59
N GLN A 109 3.89 -2.88 -2.30
CA GLN A 109 5.07 -2.04 -2.20
C GLN A 109 4.75 -0.59 -2.55
N VAL A 110 5.38 0.34 -1.83
CA VAL A 110 5.20 1.76 -2.11
C VAL A 110 5.88 2.14 -3.43
N GLU A 111 5.25 3.04 -4.18
CA GLU A 111 5.86 3.64 -5.35
C GLU A 111 6.33 5.05 -5.04
N TYR A 112 7.56 5.39 -5.45
CA TYR A 112 8.09 6.75 -5.42
C TYR A 112 8.27 7.29 -6.83
N SER A 113 7.93 8.55 -7.02
CA SER A 113 8.09 9.33 -8.25
C SER A 113 9.11 10.43 -8.05
N VAL A 114 10.06 10.56 -8.96
CA VAL A 114 11.05 11.65 -8.90
C VAL A 114 10.34 13.00 -8.94
N GLY A 115 10.75 13.91 -8.07
CA GLY A 115 10.18 15.24 -7.93
C GLY A 115 8.97 15.35 -6.99
N GLU A 116 8.37 14.24 -6.54
CA GLU A 116 7.25 14.31 -5.61
C GLU A 116 7.68 14.79 -4.21
N GLU A 117 6.78 15.51 -3.52
CA GLU A 117 6.94 15.83 -2.10
C GLU A 117 6.20 14.77 -1.25
N VAL A 118 6.83 14.32 -0.18
CA VAL A 118 6.33 13.23 0.66
C VAL A 118 6.56 13.48 2.14
N VAL A 119 5.68 12.92 2.96
CA VAL A 119 5.96 12.59 4.36
C VAL A 119 6.12 11.09 4.46
N VAL A 120 7.20 10.61 5.06
CA VAL A 120 7.53 9.19 5.11
C VAL A 120 7.81 8.75 6.54
N PHE A 121 7.15 7.66 6.94
CA PHE A 121 7.37 6.93 8.19
C PHE A 121 8.34 5.79 7.92
N LEU A 122 9.48 5.82 8.60
CA LEU A 122 10.62 4.96 8.30
C LEU A 122 11.06 4.17 9.54
N VAL A 123 11.44 2.92 9.31
CA VAL A 123 12.36 2.18 10.18
C VAL A 123 13.75 2.16 9.55
N LEU A 124 14.78 1.97 10.34
CA LEU A 124 16.15 1.85 9.84
C LEU A 124 16.53 0.38 9.71
N ASN A 125 17.09 0.02 8.56
CA ASN A 125 17.71 -1.30 8.40
C ASN A 125 19.10 -1.33 9.07
N PRO A 126 19.77 -2.51 9.15
CA PRO A 126 21.10 -2.60 9.77
C PRO A 126 22.20 -1.77 9.10
N ARG A 127 21.99 -1.28 7.86
CA ARG A 127 22.92 -0.38 7.15
C ARG A 127 22.61 1.11 7.40
N GLY A 128 21.61 1.41 8.22
CA GLY A 128 21.17 2.78 8.50
C GLY A 128 20.31 3.41 7.39
N GLU A 129 19.88 2.62 6.40
CA GLU A 129 19.00 3.10 5.33
C GLU A 129 17.53 3.06 5.79
N GLY A 130 16.72 3.98 5.31
CA GLY A 130 15.29 4.00 5.59
C GLY A 130 14.55 2.87 4.87
N VAL A 131 13.59 2.27 5.53
CA VAL A 131 12.60 1.36 4.94
C VAL A 131 11.21 1.89 5.29
N THR A 132 10.37 2.09 4.28
CA THR A 132 9.00 2.60 4.48
C THR A 132 8.17 1.63 5.30
N LEU A 133 7.61 2.13 6.39
CA LEU A 133 6.87 1.34 7.35
C LEU A 133 5.54 0.90 6.74
N GLY A 134 5.22 -0.39 6.86
CA GLY A 134 3.94 -0.92 6.37
C GLY A 134 3.77 -0.82 4.85
N LEU A 135 4.86 -0.90 4.09
CA LEU A 135 4.86 -0.77 2.62
C LEU A 135 4.27 0.59 2.20
N ALA A 136 3.24 0.62 1.35
CA ALA A 136 2.56 1.86 0.93
C ALA A 136 1.89 2.65 2.06
N GLN A 137 1.62 2.05 3.23
CA GLN A 137 0.95 2.74 4.34
C GLN A 137 1.76 3.90 4.91
N GLY A 138 3.10 3.77 4.95
CA GLY A 138 3.99 4.75 5.58
C GLY A 138 4.38 5.94 4.71
N LYS A 139 3.87 6.08 3.47
CA LYS A 139 4.20 7.22 2.58
C LYS A 139 2.96 8.06 2.30
N PHE A 140 3.02 9.33 2.61
CA PHE A 140 1.99 10.31 2.28
C PHE A 140 2.52 11.23 1.20
N HIS A 141 1.79 11.35 0.08
CA HIS A 141 2.07 12.34 -0.95
C HIS A 141 1.61 13.72 -0.46
N VAL A 142 2.42 14.75 -0.66
CA VAL A 142 2.08 16.13 -0.29
C VAL A 142 1.67 16.88 -1.54
N GLY A 143 0.41 17.32 -1.56
CA GLY A 143 -0.18 18.13 -2.62
C GLY A 143 -0.56 19.52 -2.11
N LYS A 144 -0.99 20.38 -3.04
CA LYS A 144 -1.56 21.69 -2.74
C LYS A 144 -2.97 21.74 -3.32
N ASP A 145 -3.96 22.06 -2.49
CA ASP A 145 -5.32 22.29 -2.95
C ASP A 145 -5.33 23.49 -3.91
N ALA A 146 -5.78 23.28 -5.15
CA ALA A 146 -5.74 24.31 -6.18
C ALA A 146 -6.64 25.52 -5.88
N ARG A 147 -7.68 25.34 -5.04
CA ARG A 147 -8.65 26.39 -4.70
C ARG A 147 -8.25 27.17 -3.46
N THR A 148 -7.80 26.49 -2.42
CA THR A 148 -7.47 27.13 -1.12
C THR A 148 -5.98 27.42 -0.97
N GLY A 149 -5.13 26.76 -1.76
CA GLY A 149 -3.68 26.80 -1.62
C GLY A 149 -3.15 26.05 -0.40
N GLU A 150 -4.01 25.33 0.31
CA GLU A 150 -3.66 24.56 1.50
C GLU A 150 -2.82 23.33 1.15
N ARG A 151 -1.81 23.01 1.96
CA ARG A 151 -1.01 21.79 1.78
C ARG A 151 -1.75 20.60 2.37
N LEU A 152 -2.10 19.66 1.51
CA LEU A 152 -2.81 18.44 1.84
C LEU A 152 -1.87 17.24 1.75
N VAL A 153 -2.22 16.18 2.47
CA VAL A 153 -1.53 14.90 2.39
C VAL A 153 -2.48 13.80 1.96
N HIS A 154 -1.99 12.92 1.09
CA HIS A 154 -2.75 11.82 0.51
C HIS A 154 -2.01 10.49 0.72
N ASN A 155 -2.73 9.48 1.19
CA ASN A 155 -2.23 8.12 1.33
C ASN A 155 -3.40 7.16 1.08
N LEU A 156 -3.14 6.01 0.44
CA LEU A 156 -4.19 5.05 0.07
C LEU A 156 -5.00 4.51 1.27
N PHE A 157 -4.44 4.61 2.48
CA PHE A 157 -5.01 4.14 3.73
C PHE A 157 -5.42 5.30 4.65
N HIS A 158 -5.04 6.54 4.33
CA HIS A 158 -5.24 7.71 5.18
C HIS A 158 -5.52 8.96 4.36
N GLY A 159 -6.59 9.65 4.74
CA GLY A 159 -7.08 10.75 3.91
C GLY A 159 -7.67 10.20 2.62
N GLU A 160 -8.16 11.12 1.80
CA GLU A 160 -8.94 10.78 0.61
C GLU A 160 -8.02 10.71 -0.62
N PRO A 161 -8.39 9.92 -1.64
CA PRO A 161 -7.72 9.96 -2.93
C PRO A 161 -7.68 11.39 -3.48
N ASP A 162 -6.53 11.83 -3.96
CA ASP A 162 -6.40 13.09 -4.69
C ASP A 162 -7.30 13.03 -5.95
N PRO A 163 -8.26 13.97 -6.14
CA PRO A 163 -9.12 13.99 -7.33
C PRO A 163 -8.35 14.13 -8.65
N ASP A 164 -7.11 14.66 -8.62
CA ASP A 164 -6.25 14.80 -9.80
C ASP A 164 -5.32 13.58 -10.02
N SER A 165 -5.31 12.62 -9.08
CA SER A 165 -4.61 11.34 -9.26
C SER A 165 -5.42 10.44 -10.19
N ARG A 166 -4.85 10.08 -11.35
CA ARG A 166 -5.46 9.21 -12.37
C ARG A 166 -5.59 7.72 -11.94
N ALA A 167 -5.99 7.45 -10.70
CA ALA A 167 -6.22 6.10 -10.20
C ALA A 167 -7.59 6.00 -9.51
N VAL A 168 -8.49 5.30 -10.21
CA VAL A 168 -9.72 4.64 -9.71
C VAL A 168 -10.85 5.59 -9.28
N SER A 169 -11.58 6.10 -10.27
CA SER A 169 -13.01 6.39 -10.10
C SER A 169 -13.80 5.09 -10.25
N ARG A 170 -14.66 4.76 -9.27
CA ARG A 170 -15.98 4.14 -9.49
C ARG A 170 -16.79 4.07 -8.19
N THR A 171 -17.85 4.89 -8.18
CA THR A 171 -19.10 4.77 -7.38
C THR A 171 -19.20 5.56 -6.05
N GLY A 172 -19.90 6.69 -6.09
CA GLY A 172 -21.02 7.02 -5.18
C GLY A 172 -20.76 7.57 -3.76
N LEU A 173 -20.72 8.91 -3.66
CA LEU A 173 -21.17 9.81 -2.57
C LEU A 173 -20.94 9.45 -1.08
N SER A 174 -20.21 10.34 -0.37
CA SER A 174 -20.70 10.91 0.89
C SER A 174 -20.19 12.36 1.10
N PRO A 175 -21.07 13.36 1.33
CA PRO A 175 -20.70 14.76 1.53
C PRO A 175 -20.55 15.06 3.03
N THR A 176 -19.34 14.86 3.59
CA THR A 176 -18.78 15.55 4.79
C THR A 176 -17.44 14.86 5.13
N GLN A 177 -16.39 15.29 4.44
CA GLN A 177 -15.20 14.49 4.19
C GLN A 177 -13.98 15.16 4.83
N ARG A 178 -13.35 14.50 5.81
CA ARG A 178 -12.29 15.11 6.64
C ARG A 178 -10.96 15.06 5.90
N ARG A 179 -10.64 16.12 5.16
CA ARG A 179 -9.32 16.35 4.53
C ARG A 179 -8.22 16.27 5.58
N LEU A 180 -7.11 15.61 5.25
CA LEU A 180 -5.93 15.59 6.11
C LEU A 180 -4.92 16.64 5.60
N THR A 181 -4.72 17.69 6.39
CA THR A 181 -3.75 18.73 6.06
C THR A 181 -2.35 18.28 6.49
N LEU A 182 -1.32 18.83 5.86
CA LEU A 182 0.07 18.57 6.28
C LEU A 182 0.30 18.97 7.75
N VAL A 183 -0.32 20.07 8.17
CA VAL A 183 -0.25 20.58 9.55
C VAL A 183 -0.92 19.60 10.52
N GLU A 184 -2.10 19.08 10.17
CA GLU A 184 -2.81 18.08 10.97
C GLU A 184 -1.99 16.79 11.11
N LEU A 185 -1.43 16.28 10.00
CA LEU A 185 -0.59 15.08 10.03
C LEU A 185 0.62 15.30 10.95
N LYS A 186 1.32 16.43 10.82
CA LYS A 186 2.45 16.77 11.67
C LYS A 186 2.07 16.81 13.15
N ARG A 187 0.96 17.47 13.47
CA ARG A 187 0.44 17.57 14.84
C ARG A 187 0.21 16.18 15.45
N ARG A 188 -0.43 15.27 14.70
CA ARG A 188 -0.67 13.88 15.12
C ARG A 188 0.63 13.09 15.33
N VAL A 189 1.65 13.34 14.51
CA VAL A 189 2.99 12.72 14.67
C VAL A 189 3.69 13.22 15.94
N GLN A 190 3.52 14.49 16.30
CA GLN A 190 4.16 15.10 17.47
C GLN A 190 3.43 14.78 18.78
N GLY A 191 2.20 14.24 18.71
CA GLY A 191 1.40 13.88 19.88
C GLY A 191 0.66 15.06 20.51
N ASP A 192 0.61 16.20 19.82
CA ASP A 192 -0.15 17.37 20.24
C ASP A 192 -1.65 17.10 19.99
N ASN A 193 -2.34 16.56 20.98
CA ASN A 193 -3.79 16.42 20.95
C ASN A 193 -4.44 17.79 21.26
N PRO A 194 -5.60 18.15 20.64
CA PRO A 194 -6.31 19.39 20.96
C PRO A 194 -6.83 19.42 22.40
#